data_AF-A0A7R9P1G2-F1
#
_entry.id   AF-A0A7R9P1G2-F1
#
_cell.length_a   1.000
_cell.length_b   1.000
_cell.length_c   1.000
_cell.angle_alpha   90.00
_cell.angle_beta   90.00
_cell.angle_gamma   90.00
#
_symmetry.space_group_name_H-M   'P 1'
#
loop_
_entity.id
_entity.type
_entity.pdbx_description
1 polymer ?
#
loop_
_entity_poly.entity_id
_entity_poly.type
_entity_poly.pdbx_seq_one_letter_code
_entity_poly.pdbx_strand_id
1 'polypeptide(L)'
;RVTCYTCVNVSDNLVCNKFAIDRPCPLDKDFCHTLHVMDSRGQSVVVNKKCANSSECSPQRVGCVSIDTQKVCVSCCDEMYCNISVPTNYSTAIYSSTRADKQRNTYDTSRVHQNTASQRFSWSPFFRLYGESDDLITVTPISSWLLYC
;
A
#
# COMPACT_ATOMS: atom_id res chain seq x y z
N ARG A 1 9.67 16.49 -0.83
CA ARG A 1 9.14 16.78 -2.19
C ARG A 1 9.53 15.62 -3.07
N VAL A 2 8.63 15.14 -3.92
CA VAL A 2 8.87 14.00 -4.80
C VAL A 2 9.29 14.48 -6.20
N THR A 3 9.93 13.63 -6.97
CA THR A 3 10.10 13.81 -8.42
C THR A 3 9.41 12.63 -9.10
N CYS A 4 8.66 12.90 -10.17
CA CYS A 4 7.87 11.90 -10.88
C CYS A 4 8.23 11.89 -12.35
N TYR A 5 8.02 10.76 -13.02
CA TYR A 5 7.88 10.76 -14.47
C TYR A 5 6.60 11.53 -14.82
N THR A 6 6.66 12.41 -15.82
CA THR A 6 5.51 13.21 -16.26
C THR A 6 5.38 13.21 -17.78
N CYS A 7 4.15 13.05 -18.27
CA CYS A 7 3.81 13.05 -19.69
C CYS A 7 2.30 13.17 -19.86
N VAL A 8 1.85 13.70 -20.99
CA VAL A 8 0.43 13.90 -21.30
C VAL A 8 0.08 13.16 -22.58
N ASN A 9 -0.89 12.25 -22.49
CA ASN A 9 -1.48 11.54 -23.62
C ASN A 9 -0.46 10.88 -24.56
N VAL A 10 0.52 10.18 -23.99
CA VAL A 10 1.55 9.47 -24.76
C VAL A 10 1.08 8.03 -25.01
N SER A 11 1.41 7.45 -26.16
CA SER A 11 0.96 6.10 -26.53
C SER A 11 1.61 4.97 -25.72
N ASP A 12 2.76 5.22 -25.10
CA ASP A 12 3.53 4.18 -24.41
C ASP A 12 4.35 4.70 -23.22
N ASN A 13 4.61 3.81 -22.25
CA ASN A 13 5.38 4.11 -21.05
C ASN A 13 6.85 4.42 -21.34
N LEU A 14 7.47 3.70 -22.29
CA LEU A 14 8.87 3.90 -22.66
C LEU A 14 9.09 5.31 -23.22
N VAL A 15 8.19 5.75 -24.10
CA VAL A 15 8.24 7.10 -24.69
C VAL A 15 8.06 8.15 -23.59
N CYS A 16 7.09 7.97 -22.69
CA CYS A 16 6.87 8.84 -21.55
C CYS A 16 8.14 8.99 -20.70
N ASN A 17 8.78 7.88 -20.33
CA ASN A 17 9.97 7.91 -19.47
C ASN A 17 11.19 8.50 -20.17
N LYS A 18 11.36 8.25 -21.47
CA LYS A 18 12.50 8.74 -22.27
C LYS A 18 12.54 10.28 -22.37
N PHE A 19 11.37 10.91 -22.43
CA PHE A 19 11.25 12.37 -22.58
C PHE A 19 10.78 13.08 -21.30
N ALA A 20 10.73 12.37 -20.17
CA ALA A 20 10.35 12.95 -18.90
C ALA A 20 11.38 14.01 -18.47
N ILE A 21 10.86 15.13 -17.95
CA ILE A 21 11.69 16.21 -17.42
C ILE A 21 12.02 15.88 -15.96
N ASP A 22 13.32 15.84 -15.64
CA ASP A 22 13.79 15.73 -14.26
C ASP A 22 13.62 17.08 -13.53
N ARG A 23 12.43 17.29 -12.98
CA ARG A 23 12.12 18.45 -12.14
C ARG A 23 11.28 18.01 -10.94
N PRO A 24 11.64 18.45 -9.72
CA PRO A 24 10.83 18.21 -8.54
C PRO A 24 9.39 18.71 -8.70
N CYS A 25 8.44 17.98 -8.12
CA CYS A 25 7.04 18.37 -8.10
C CYS A 25 6.83 19.69 -7.32
N PRO A 26 5.80 20.47 -7.65
CA PRO A 26 5.37 21.64 -6.88
C PRO A 26 5.08 21.30 -5.41
N LEU A 27 5.08 22.33 -4.55
CA LEU A 27 4.95 22.20 -3.10
C LEU A 27 3.66 21.51 -2.63
N ASP A 28 2.58 21.67 -3.38
CA ASP A 28 1.25 21.12 -3.09
C ASP A 28 1.04 19.72 -3.68
N LYS A 29 2.02 19.18 -4.42
CA LYS A 29 1.92 17.92 -5.14
C LYS A 29 2.96 16.91 -4.63
N ASP A 30 2.49 16.10 -3.70
CA ASP A 30 3.29 15.13 -2.96
C ASP A 30 3.20 13.68 -3.47
N PHE A 31 2.45 13.44 -4.55
CA PHE A 31 2.25 12.11 -5.14
C PHE A 31 2.59 12.10 -6.62
N CYS A 32 3.06 10.96 -7.11
CA CYS A 32 3.09 10.62 -8.51
C CYS A 32 1.79 9.89 -8.87
N HIS A 33 1.07 10.40 -9.87
CA HIS A 33 -0.16 9.81 -10.39
C HIS A 33 0.09 9.25 -11.78
N THR A 34 -0.37 8.02 -12.04
CA THR A 34 -0.33 7.38 -13.36
C THR A 34 -1.72 6.95 -13.78
N LEU A 35 -2.13 7.37 -14.97
CA LEU A 35 -3.28 6.85 -15.71
C LEU A 35 -2.76 6.03 -16.89
N HIS A 36 -3.28 4.81 -17.02
CA HIS A 36 -2.99 3.94 -18.14
C HIS A 36 -4.28 3.39 -18.75
N VAL A 37 -4.49 3.68 -20.02
CA VAL A 37 -5.60 3.14 -20.81
C VAL A 37 -5.04 2.10 -21.75
N MET A 38 -5.60 0.89 -21.71
CA MET A 38 -5.23 -0.23 -22.56
C MET A 38 -6.39 -0.63 -23.47
N ASP A 39 -6.08 -1.15 -24.65
CA ASP A 39 -7.04 -1.81 -25.53
C ASP A 39 -7.43 -3.20 -24.99
N SER A 40 -8.32 -3.89 -25.71
CA SER A 40 -8.79 -5.23 -25.35
C SER A 40 -7.70 -6.31 -25.37
N ARG A 41 -6.58 -6.05 -26.03
CA ARG A 41 -5.40 -6.92 -26.10
C ARG A 41 -4.35 -6.58 -25.04
N GLY A 42 -4.60 -5.56 -24.22
CA GLY A 42 -3.66 -5.08 -23.20
C GLY A 42 -2.57 -4.15 -23.74
N GLN A 43 -2.69 -3.65 -24.98
CA GLN A 43 -1.74 -2.69 -25.55
C GLN A 43 -2.04 -1.29 -25.03
N SER A 44 -0.99 -0.55 -24.69
CA SER A 44 -1.07 0.85 -24.27
C SER A 44 -1.73 1.70 -25.35
N VAL A 45 -2.80 2.40 -24.99
CA VAL A 45 -3.48 3.41 -25.83
C VAL A 45 -3.10 4.79 -25.35
N VAL A 46 -3.16 5.01 -24.03
CA VAL A 46 -2.84 6.29 -23.40
C VAL A 46 -2.10 6.06 -22.09
N VAL A 47 -0.97 6.73 -21.93
CA VAL A 47 -0.23 6.88 -20.68
C VAL A 47 -0.19 8.37 -20.34
N ASN A 48 -0.64 8.70 -19.13
CA ASN A 48 -0.57 10.05 -18.59
C ASN A 48 0.01 9.96 -17.18
N LYS A 49 1.12 10.65 -16.95
CA LYS A 49 1.79 10.71 -15.65
C LYS A 49 1.93 12.15 -15.21
N LYS A 50 1.65 12.43 -13.94
CA LYS A 50 1.72 13.79 -13.40
C LYS A 50 2.02 13.80 -11.90
N CYS A 51 2.53 14.93 -11.43
CA CYS A 51 2.51 15.27 -10.02
C CYS A 51 1.06 15.54 -9.57
N ALA A 52 0.66 14.99 -8.44
CA ALA A 52 -0.68 15.05 -7.88
C ALA A 52 -0.64 15.32 -6.38
N ASN A 53 -1.73 15.84 -5.85
CA ASN A 53 -1.94 16.01 -4.40
C ASN A 53 -2.79 14.86 -3.84
N SER A 54 -3.03 14.83 -2.53
CA SER A 54 -3.84 13.79 -1.88
C SER A 54 -5.32 13.79 -2.29
N SER A 55 -5.85 14.92 -2.78
CA SER A 55 -7.23 14.97 -3.29
C SER A 55 -7.40 14.30 -4.65
N GLU A 56 -6.35 14.37 -5.47
CA GLU A 56 -6.26 13.69 -6.77
C GLU A 56 -5.86 12.22 -6.60
N CYS A 57 -4.96 11.94 -5.65
CA CYS A 57 -4.48 10.61 -5.29
C CYS A 57 -5.08 10.16 -3.94
N SER A 58 -6.30 9.65 -3.97
CA SER A 58 -6.91 8.97 -2.81
C SER A 58 -6.97 7.46 -3.06
N PRO A 59 -6.99 6.63 -1.99
CA PRO A 59 -7.14 5.19 -2.13
C PRO A 59 -8.39 4.78 -2.93
N GLN A 60 -9.47 5.56 -2.91
CA GLN A 60 -10.69 5.26 -3.68
C GLN A 60 -10.57 5.57 -5.18
N ARG A 61 -9.60 6.39 -5.59
CA ARG A 61 -9.37 6.77 -7.00
C ARG A 61 -8.40 5.84 -7.72
N VAL A 62 -7.71 4.99 -6.97
CA VAL A 62 -6.78 4.00 -7.48
C VAL A 62 -7.52 2.70 -7.78
N GLY A 63 -7.10 2.01 -8.82
CA GLY A 63 -7.69 0.74 -9.25
C GLY A 63 -7.80 0.66 -10.76
N CYS A 64 -8.54 -0.33 -11.24
CA CYS A 64 -8.85 -0.46 -12.65
C CYS A 64 -10.36 -0.52 -12.88
N VAL A 65 -10.79 -0.09 -14.05
CA VAL A 65 -12.17 -0.22 -14.52
C VAL A 65 -12.15 -0.59 -16.00
N SER A 66 -13.04 -1.49 -16.40
CA SER A 66 -13.27 -1.80 -17.81
C SER A 66 -14.39 -0.90 -18.34
N ILE A 67 -14.13 -0.20 -19.43
CA ILE A 67 -15.10 0.66 -20.13
C ILE A 67 -15.11 0.19 -21.58
N ASP A 68 -16.22 -0.41 -22.01
CA ASP A 68 -16.38 -1.07 -23.30
C ASP A 68 -15.28 -2.11 -23.57
N THR A 69 -14.42 -1.86 -24.55
CA THR A 69 -13.28 -2.72 -24.94
C THR A 69 -11.96 -2.27 -24.34
N GLN A 70 -11.96 -1.21 -23.52
CA GLN A 70 -10.76 -0.64 -22.92
C GLN A 70 -10.69 -0.92 -21.42
N LYS A 71 -9.47 -0.98 -20.90
CA LYS A 71 -9.20 -1.06 -19.47
C LYS A 71 -8.45 0.19 -19.03
N VAL A 72 -9.02 0.92 -18.09
CA VAL A 72 -8.45 2.13 -17.51
C VAL A 72 -7.94 1.79 -16.12
N CYS A 73 -6.66 2.03 -15.86
CA CYS A 73 -6.02 1.79 -14.57
C CYS A 73 -5.36 3.06 -14.04
N VAL A 74 -5.47 3.27 -12.73
CA VAL A 74 -4.90 4.41 -12.00
C VAL A 74 -4.05 3.90 -10.84
N SER A 75 -2.83 4.41 -10.70
CA SER A 75 -1.97 4.18 -9.54
C SER A 75 -1.40 5.48 -9.00
N CYS A 76 -1.12 5.49 -7.69
CA CYS A 76 -0.52 6.63 -6.99
C CYS A 76 0.56 6.16 -6.02
N CYS A 77 1.66 6.91 -5.92
CA CYS A 77 2.77 6.63 -5.00
C CYS A 77 3.48 7.92 -4.55
N ASP A 78 4.10 7.93 -3.36
CA ASP A 78 4.73 9.14 -2.77
C ASP A 78 6.27 9.08 -2.66
N GLU A 79 6.89 8.11 -3.34
CA GLU A 79 8.35 7.98 -3.42
C GLU A 79 8.93 8.64 -4.69
N MET A 80 10.22 8.94 -4.67
CA MET A 80 10.89 9.51 -5.86
C MET A 80 10.89 8.50 -7.00
N TYR A 81 10.45 8.92 -8.19
CA TYR A 81 10.42 8.13 -9.42
C TYR A 81 9.63 6.82 -9.35
N CYS A 82 8.75 6.69 -8.35
CA CYS A 82 8.01 5.46 -8.07
C CYS A 82 7.07 5.04 -9.22
N ASN A 83 6.69 5.99 -10.09
CA ASN A 83 5.80 5.76 -11.21
C ASN A 83 6.53 5.41 -12.53
N ILE A 84 7.69 4.74 -12.46
CA ILE A 84 8.44 4.30 -13.64
C ILE A 84 7.67 3.29 -14.49
N SER A 85 6.85 2.44 -13.87
CA SER A 85 5.96 1.49 -14.53
C SER A 85 4.54 2.04 -14.68
N VAL A 86 3.72 1.38 -15.50
CA VAL A 86 2.28 1.65 -15.62
C VAL A 86 1.47 0.51 -15.01
N PRO A 87 0.33 0.79 -14.37
CA PRO A 87 -0.56 -0.26 -13.87
C PRO A 87 -1.28 -0.94 -15.04
N THR A 88 -1.38 -2.26 -15.01
CA THR A 88 -2.03 -3.07 -16.08
C THR A 88 -3.21 -3.91 -15.56
N ASN A 89 -3.31 -4.05 -14.25
CA ASN A 89 -4.31 -4.85 -13.57
C ASN A 89 -4.58 -4.29 -12.16
N TYR A 90 -5.60 -4.83 -11.49
CA TYR A 90 -5.98 -4.41 -10.13
C TYR A 90 -4.84 -4.55 -9.11
N SER A 91 -3.98 -5.55 -9.27
CA SER A 91 -2.85 -5.78 -8.34
C SER A 91 -1.68 -4.81 -8.53
N THR A 92 -1.56 -4.19 -9.71
CA THR A 92 -0.52 -3.20 -10.05
C THR A 92 -1.03 -1.77 -9.95
N ALA A 93 -2.35 -1.58 -10.03
CA ALA A 93 -3.04 -0.33 -9.73
C ALA A 93 -3.11 -0.11 -8.21
N ILE A 94 -1.98 0.22 -7.59
CA ILE A 94 -1.86 0.38 -6.14
C ILE A 94 -1.75 1.84 -5.70
N TYR A 95 -2.15 2.07 -4.44
CA TYR A 95 -1.92 3.31 -3.71
C TYR A 95 -0.81 3.02 -2.70
N SER A 96 0.35 3.66 -2.88
CA SER A 96 1.47 3.54 -1.96
C SER A 96 1.71 4.87 -1.25
N SER A 97 1.72 4.86 0.08
CA SER A 97 2.05 6.07 0.85
C SER A 97 2.91 5.73 2.06
N THR A 98 4.19 6.04 1.94
CA THR A 98 5.16 5.94 3.03
C THR A 98 4.78 6.82 4.23
N ARG A 99 4.04 7.92 4.02
CA ARG A 99 3.51 8.76 5.10
C ARG A 99 2.46 8.03 5.95
N ALA A 100 1.55 7.30 5.31
CA ALA A 100 0.53 6.51 5.99
C ALA A 100 1.16 5.32 6.76
N ASP A 101 2.17 4.69 6.18
CA ASP A 101 2.86 3.54 6.79
C ASP A 101 3.67 3.94 8.04
N LYS A 102 4.32 5.11 8.00
CA LYS A 102 4.98 5.67 9.20
C LYS A 102 3.99 5.95 10.33
N GLN A 103 2.78 6.44 10.02
CA GLN A 103 1.76 6.67 11.04
C GLN A 103 1.27 5.37 11.68
N ARG A 104 1.09 4.30 10.89
CA ARG A 104 0.73 2.97 11.41
C ARG A 104 1.81 2.39 12.33
N ASN A 105 3.08 2.47 11.93
CA ASN A 105 4.20 2.00 12.75
C ASN A 105 4.36 2.79 14.06
N THR A 106 4.04 4.09 14.05
CA THR A 106 4.08 4.92 15.25
C THR A 106 2.94 4.56 16.21
N TYR A 107 1.75 4.25 15.69
CA TYR A 107 0.61 3.78 16.50
C TYR A 107 0.89 2.42 17.17
N ASP A 108 1.51 1.49 16.43
CA ASP A 108 1.89 0.18 16.97
C ASP A 108 2.97 0.30 18.06
N THR A 109 4.01 1.10 17.81
CA THR A 109 5.05 1.40 18.82
C THR A 109 4.48 2.08 20.07
N SER A 110 3.45 2.93 19.91
CA SER A 110 2.77 3.60 21.03
C SER A 110 1.92 2.65 21.88
N ARG A 111 1.33 1.60 21.29
CA ARG A 111 0.62 0.54 22.03
C ARG A 111 1.58 -0.35 22.82
N VAL A 112 2.79 -0.60 22.31
CA VAL A 112 3.81 -1.37 23.03
C VAL A 112 4.28 -0.63 24.29
N HIS A 113 4.38 0.71 24.25
CA HIS A 113 4.76 1.51 25.43
C HIS A 113 3.65 1.69 26.48
N GLN A 114 2.38 1.39 26.18
CA GLN A 114 1.30 1.42 27.19
C GLN A 114 1.25 0.15 28.05
N ASN A 115 1.95 -0.92 27.67
CA ASN A 115 2.00 -2.18 28.44
C ASN A 115 3.16 -2.26 29.45
N THR A 116 3.91 -1.18 29.68
CA THR A 116 5.03 -1.17 30.65
C THR A 116 4.78 -0.31 31.90
N ALA A 117 3.54 0.07 32.18
CA ALA A 117 3.19 0.72 33.44
C ALA A 117 2.16 -0.12 34.24
N SER A 118 2.66 -0.73 35.32
CA SER A 118 1.91 -1.19 36.49
C SER A 118 1.19 -2.55 36.38
N GLN A 119 1.95 -3.64 36.44
CA GLN A 119 1.46 -4.82 37.14
C GLN A 119 2.32 -5.06 38.39
N ARG A 120 1.85 -4.51 39.52
CA ARG A 120 2.30 -4.94 40.85
C ARG A 120 1.81 -6.36 41.05
N PHE A 121 2.68 -7.34 40.80
CA PHE A 121 2.42 -8.72 41.16
C PHE A 121 2.46 -8.86 42.67
N SER A 122 1.31 -9.16 43.27
CA SER A 122 1.20 -9.64 44.64
C SER A 122 1.77 -11.06 44.68
N TRP A 123 2.82 -11.27 45.47
CA TRP A 123 3.47 -12.56 45.62
C TRP A 123 2.64 -13.45 46.55
N SER A 124 1.98 -14.47 46.00
CA SER A 124 1.52 -15.64 46.77
C SER A 124 2.62 -16.71 46.75
N PRO A 125 3.01 -17.29 47.89
CA PRO A 125 4.18 -18.16 47.98
C PRO A 125 3.78 -19.62 47.78
N PHE A 126 3.24 -19.99 46.63
CA PHE A 126 3.00 -21.39 46.30
C PHE A 126 3.23 -21.55 44.79
N PHE A 127 3.98 -22.59 44.41
CA PHE A 127 4.36 -22.97 43.04
C PHE A 127 5.66 -22.36 42.49
N ARG A 128 6.74 -23.10 42.77
CA ARG A 128 7.85 -23.34 41.83
C ARG A 128 7.30 -24.11 40.64
N LEU A 129 7.84 -23.93 39.43
CA LEU A 129 8.32 -24.98 38.51
C LEU A 129 8.73 -24.37 37.14
N TYR A 130 9.98 -24.70 36.77
CA TYR A 130 10.55 -24.97 35.44
C TYR A 130 10.21 -24.09 34.24
N GLY A 131 11.26 -23.43 33.72
CA GLY A 131 11.35 -23.11 32.30
C GLY A 131 11.99 -24.28 31.55
N GLU A 132 11.48 -24.55 30.36
CA GLU A 132 12.18 -25.25 29.28
C GLU A 132 11.57 -24.79 27.96
N SER A 133 12.42 -24.66 26.95
CA SER A 133 12.20 -24.11 25.62
C SER A 133 11.56 -25.09 24.63
N ASP A 134 11.15 -24.52 23.49
CA ASP A 134 11.01 -25.12 22.16
C ASP A 134 9.62 -25.61 21.68
N ASP A 135 9.15 -24.89 20.65
CA ASP A 135 8.44 -25.30 19.43
C ASP A 135 7.32 -26.37 19.46
N LEU A 136 6.09 -25.92 19.20
CA LEU A 136 5.22 -26.28 18.05
C LEU A 136 3.75 -26.03 18.41
N ILE A 137 3.16 -24.97 17.87
CA ILE A 137 1.71 -24.78 17.90
C ILE A 137 1.09 -25.69 16.83
N THR A 138 0.59 -26.85 17.25
CA THR A 138 -0.34 -27.64 16.44
C THR A 138 -1.75 -27.14 16.71
N VAL A 139 -2.36 -26.56 15.67
CA VAL A 139 -3.78 -26.18 15.67
C VAL A 139 -4.57 -27.40 15.24
N THR A 140 -5.42 -27.94 16.12
CA THR A 140 -6.44 -28.93 15.75
C THR A 140 -7.84 -28.36 15.93
N PRO A 141 -8.78 -28.68 15.03
CA PRO A 141 -10.08 -28.03 14.93
C PRO A 141 -11.09 -28.54 15.96
N ILE A 142 -11.98 -27.61 16.31
CA ILE A 142 -13.17 -27.75 17.14
C ILE A 142 -14.00 -28.94 16.65
N SER A 143 -14.26 -29.91 17.53
CA SER A 143 -15.36 -30.85 17.34
C SER A 143 -16.28 -30.85 18.55
N SER A 144 -17.54 -30.60 18.22
CA SER A 144 -18.72 -30.41 19.04
C SER A 144 -19.02 -31.62 19.91
N TRP A 145 -19.29 -31.38 21.19
CA TRP A 145 -20.24 -32.19 21.96
C TRP A 145 -21.10 -31.28 22.81
N LEU A 146 -22.38 -31.25 22.43
CA LEU A 146 -23.52 -31.05 23.31
C LEU A 146 -23.35 -31.91 24.56
N LEU A 147 -23.77 -31.41 25.73
CA LEU A 147 -24.73 -32.05 26.64
C LEU A 147 -24.81 -31.25 27.96
N TYR A 148 -26.04 -30.84 28.33
CA TYR A 148 -26.67 -30.89 29.66
C TYR A 148 -25.81 -30.57 30.91
N CYS A 149 -26.17 -29.68 31.83
CA CYS A 149 -27.47 -29.17 32.32
C CYS A 149 -27.35 -27.69 32.73
#